data_AF-A0A9W3FJK1-F1
#
_entry.id   AF-A0A9W3FJK1-F1
#
_cell.length_a   1.000
_cell.length_b   1.000
_cell.length_c   1.000
_cell.angle_alpha   90.00
_cell.angle_beta   90.00
_cell.angle_gamma   90.00
#
_symmetry.space_group_name_H-M   'P 1'
#
loop_
_entity.id
_entity.type
_entity.pdbx_description
1 polymer ?
#
loop_
_entity_poly.entity_id
_entity_poly.type
_entity_poly.pdbx_seq_one_letter_code
_entity_poly.pdbx_strand_id
1 'polypeptide(L)'
;MAFAASVLSFVLENLQKTIIFTGAQVPIHALWNDGRENLLGALLLAGQYVIPEVCLFFQNQLFRGNRVTKVDTRRFAAFCSPNLPPLAIVGADVTINRELVRRAGGKGRLMVHSSVERDVGLLRLYPGIPAPLVRAFLQPPLKGVVLETFGSGNGPTKPDLLQELRAAAERGLVIVNCTHCLQGAVTSDYGAGVAMAGAGTVSGFDMTSEAALAKLSYVLGLPGLGLSRRKELLVRDLRGEMTPPAVDELWSSVQGNALSHGVAQLLSLSQEADAVRDALAPSLACAAAHAGDLEALQVLAELGGDLSLEDFSGRTPLHAAARGGQAGMVTVLLQSGVDVNARDQDGLSPLLLAVRGRHQDVIGLLRAAGACLSTQDLEDSGTELCRLASRADLEGLRAWWGAGADLRQPGYDGRSAQLIAEAVGNLDVVTFLQSLQHGAGVGALGPAAS
;
A
#
# COMPACT_ATOMS: atom_id res chain seq x y z
N MET A 1 -13.64 20.17 -2.80
CA MET A 1 -12.81 19.61 -1.71
C MET A 1 -11.64 18.81 -2.26
N ALA A 2 -11.85 17.78 -3.08
CA ALA A 2 -10.79 16.99 -3.73
C ALA A 2 -9.70 17.84 -4.43
N PHE A 3 -10.09 18.81 -5.28
CA PHE A 3 -9.15 19.76 -5.90
C PHE A 3 -8.34 20.56 -4.87
N ALA A 4 -8.98 21.10 -3.83
CA ALA A 4 -8.30 21.90 -2.81
C ALA A 4 -7.33 21.06 -1.97
N ALA A 5 -7.73 19.85 -1.59
CA ALA A 5 -6.88 18.90 -0.88
C ALA A 5 -5.66 18.49 -1.74
N SER A 6 -5.89 18.26 -3.03
CA SER A 6 -4.83 17.97 -4.00
C SER A 6 -3.84 19.13 -4.12
N VAL A 7 -4.31 20.36 -4.30
CA VAL A 7 -3.47 21.57 -4.40
C VAL A 7 -2.64 21.77 -3.13
N LEU A 8 -3.25 21.71 -1.94
CA LEU A 8 -2.49 21.87 -0.69
C LEU A 8 -1.46 20.76 -0.47
N SER A 9 -1.72 19.54 -0.95
CA SER A 9 -0.73 18.45 -0.86
C SER A 9 0.58 18.80 -1.59
N PHE A 10 0.51 19.46 -2.74
CA PHE A 10 1.71 19.91 -3.46
C PHE A 10 2.33 21.18 -2.89
N VAL A 11 1.48 22.17 -2.57
CA VAL A 11 1.91 23.49 -2.09
C VAL A 11 2.64 23.43 -0.75
N LEU A 12 2.24 22.51 0.15
CA LEU A 12 2.81 22.37 1.48
C LEU A 12 3.94 21.31 1.48
N GLU A 13 5.12 21.71 1.00
CA GLU A 13 6.29 20.85 1.01
C GLU A 13 6.91 20.72 2.41
N ASN A 14 7.35 19.50 2.76
CA ASN A 14 7.84 19.15 4.10
C ASN A 14 6.80 19.40 5.21
N LEU A 15 5.53 19.11 4.92
CA LEU A 15 4.49 19.11 5.93
C LEU A 15 4.84 18.10 7.05
N GLN A 16 4.73 18.54 8.30
CA GLN A 16 5.01 17.73 9.50
C GLN A 16 3.78 17.55 10.41
N LYS A 17 2.67 18.18 10.06
CA LYS A 17 1.45 18.20 10.86
C LYS A 17 0.27 17.71 10.04
N THR A 18 -0.71 17.17 10.72
CA THR A 18 -1.96 16.71 10.12
C THR A 18 -2.82 17.87 9.66
N ILE A 19 -3.18 17.90 8.38
CA ILE A 19 -4.15 18.85 7.81
C ILE A 19 -5.33 18.04 7.30
N ILE A 20 -6.53 18.25 7.87
CA ILE A 20 -7.72 17.50 7.48
C ILE A 20 -8.74 18.45 6.88
N PHE A 21 -9.09 18.20 5.62
CA PHE A 21 -10.32 18.72 5.03
C PHE A 21 -11.49 17.87 5.50
N THR A 22 -12.58 18.53 5.89
CA THR A 22 -13.84 17.88 6.24
C THR A 22 -15.00 18.76 5.78
N GLY A 23 -16.21 18.23 5.81
CA GLY A 23 -17.43 18.95 5.47
C GLY A 23 -18.67 18.11 5.72
N ALA A 24 -19.78 18.51 5.10
CA ALA A 24 -21.05 17.83 5.25
C ALA A 24 -21.87 17.93 3.96
N GLN A 25 -22.77 16.97 3.72
CA GLN A 25 -23.83 17.15 2.72
C GLN A 25 -24.99 17.98 3.29
N VAL A 26 -25.21 17.91 4.61
CA VAL A 26 -26.28 18.66 5.29
C VAL A 26 -25.67 19.67 6.29
N PRO A 27 -26.16 20.92 6.35
CA PRO A 27 -25.65 21.92 7.29
C PRO A 27 -25.67 21.46 8.75
N ILE A 28 -24.64 21.83 9.52
CA ILE A 28 -24.43 21.34 10.90
C ILE A 28 -25.56 21.72 11.88
N HIS A 29 -26.31 22.79 11.60
CA HIS A 29 -27.43 23.25 12.42
C HIS A 29 -28.71 22.41 12.22
N ALA A 30 -28.79 21.60 11.15
CA ALA A 30 -29.93 20.72 10.95
C ALA A 30 -29.92 19.59 11.99
N LEU A 31 -31.10 19.12 12.41
CA LEU A 31 -31.17 18.04 13.40
C LEU A 31 -30.51 16.76 12.87
N TRP A 32 -30.77 16.38 11.64
CA TRP A 32 -30.18 15.20 11.01
C TRP A 32 -29.12 15.64 9.99
N ASN A 33 -27.84 15.51 10.35
CA ASN A 33 -26.73 15.84 9.47
C ASN A 33 -25.52 14.94 9.71
N ASP A 34 -24.63 14.90 8.72
CA ASP A 34 -23.32 14.25 8.77
C ASP A 34 -22.20 15.17 9.26
N GLY A 35 -22.45 16.48 9.34
CA GLY A 35 -21.45 17.48 9.69
C GLY A 35 -20.92 17.41 11.11
N ARG A 36 -21.75 17.02 12.10
CA ARG A 36 -21.29 16.88 13.49
C ARG A 36 -20.22 15.79 13.64
N GLU A 37 -20.50 14.60 13.13
CA GLU A 37 -19.57 13.47 13.19
C GLU A 37 -18.32 13.72 12.33
N ASN A 38 -18.49 14.25 11.13
CA ASN A 38 -17.37 14.59 10.25
C ASN A 38 -16.44 15.65 10.84
N LEU A 39 -16.99 16.66 11.54
CA LEU A 39 -16.19 17.70 12.19
C LEU A 39 -15.48 17.15 13.44
N LEU A 40 -16.20 16.42 14.28
CA LEU A 40 -15.66 15.84 15.50
C LEU A 40 -14.53 14.86 15.19
N GLY A 41 -14.75 13.92 14.26
CA GLY A 41 -13.74 12.95 13.86
C GLY A 41 -12.49 13.60 13.26
N ALA A 42 -12.64 14.65 12.45
CA ALA A 42 -11.50 15.42 11.93
C ALA A 42 -10.69 16.10 13.05
N LEU A 43 -11.35 16.70 14.04
CA LEU A 43 -10.68 17.35 15.17
C LEU A 43 -9.94 16.32 16.05
N LEU A 44 -10.58 15.20 16.35
CA LEU A 44 -9.98 14.12 17.15
C LEU A 44 -8.76 13.53 16.43
N LEU A 45 -8.88 13.22 15.13
CA LEU A 45 -7.78 12.68 14.35
C LEU A 45 -6.59 13.65 14.27
N ALA A 46 -6.85 14.93 14.00
CA ALA A 46 -5.80 15.94 13.92
C ALA A 46 -5.14 16.24 15.28
N GLY A 47 -5.89 16.12 16.38
CA GLY A 47 -5.40 16.39 17.73
C GLY A 47 -4.65 15.22 18.37
N GLN A 48 -4.99 13.98 18.01
CA GLN A 48 -4.43 12.77 18.65
C GLN A 48 -3.34 12.09 17.81
N TYR A 49 -3.34 12.27 16.49
CA TYR A 49 -2.42 11.56 15.60
C TYR A 49 -1.57 12.50 14.74
N VAL A 50 -0.32 12.10 14.53
CA VAL A 50 0.61 12.78 13.64
C VAL A 50 0.61 12.05 12.30
N ILE A 51 -0.20 12.54 11.37
CA ILE A 51 -0.29 12.08 9.99
C ILE A 51 0.16 13.27 9.13
N PRO A 52 1.45 13.38 8.75
CA PRO A 52 2.04 14.59 8.17
C PRO A 52 1.65 14.79 6.70
N GLU A 53 0.35 14.78 6.43
CA GLU A 53 -0.26 14.82 5.10
C GLU A 53 -1.48 15.72 5.07
N VAL A 54 -1.82 16.18 3.87
CA VAL A 54 -3.13 16.77 3.59
C VAL A 54 -4.11 15.63 3.35
N CYS A 55 -5.10 15.53 4.23
CA CYS A 55 -6.09 14.46 4.26
C CYS A 55 -7.50 14.99 4.02
N LEU A 56 -8.43 14.08 3.72
CA LEU A 56 -9.87 14.35 3.67
C LEU A 56 -10.59 13.34 4.57
N PHE A 57 -11.38 13.82 5.52
CA PHE A 57 -12.16 12.97 6.42
C PHE A 57 -13.64 13.08 6.12
N PHE A 58 -14.28 11.94 5.85
CA PHE A 58 -15.72 11.81 5.61
C PHE A 58 -16.17 10.39 5.97
N GLN A 59 -17.35 10.24 6.59
CA GLN A 59 -17.96 8.92 6.86
C GLN A 59 -17.00 7.95 7.54
N ASN A 60 -16.43 8.41 8.64
CA ASN A 60 -15.53 7.63 9.49
C ASN A 60 -14.27 7.11 8.78
N GLN A 61 -13.90 7.69 7.63
CA GLN A 61 -12.71 7.33 6.88
C GLN A 61 -11.84 8.56 6.65
N LEU A 62 -10.54 8.39 6.87
CA LEU A 62 -9.52 9.38 6.56
C LEU A 62 -8.80 8.95 5.29
N PHE A 63 -8.91 9.76 4.24
CA PHE A 63 -8.26 9.51 2.96
C PHE A 63 -7.05 10.43 2.76
N ARG A 64 -6.08 9.98 1.98
CA ARG A 64 -5.04 10.84 1.43
C ARG A 64 -5.68 11.87 0.49
N GLY A 65 -5.47 13.16 0.73
CA GLY A 65 -6.22 14.25 0.09
C GLY A 65 -6.03 14.36 -1.42
N ASN A 66 -4.85 13.99 -1.94
CA ASN A 66 -4.57 13.95 -3.39
C ASN A 66 -4.87 12.57 -4.02
N ARG A 67 -5.66 11.73 -3.35
CA ARG A 67 -6.14 10.44 -3.86
C ARG A 67 -7.66 10.33 -3.86
N VAL A 68 -8.37 11.39 -3.51
CA VAL A 68 -9.83 11.41 -3.41
C VAL A 68 -10.48 12.05 -4.63
N THR A 69 -11.67 11.56 -4.96
CA THR A 69 -12.61 12.23 -5.87
C THR A 69 -14.03 12.16 -5.30
N LYS A 70 -14.90 13.10 -5.70
CA LYS A 70 -16.30 13.11 -5.25
C LYS A 70 -17.13 12.22 -6.18
N VAL A 71 -17.72 11.16 -5.65
CA VAL A 71 -18.46 10.13 -6.42
C VAL A 71 -19.97 10.19 -6.23
N ASP A 72 -20.46 10.82 -5.15
CA ASP A 72 -21.89 10.94 -4.88
C ASP A 72 -22.25 12.36 -4.43
N THR A 73 -23.41 12.85 -4.87
CA THR A 73 -23.90 14.21 -4.58
C THR A 73 -24.94 14.26 -3.46
N ARG A 74 -25.46 13.10 -3.02
CA ARG A 74 -26.55 12.99 -2.04
C ARG A 74 -26.18 12.12 -0.84
N ARG A 75 -25.53 10.97 -1.06
CA ARG A 75 -25.13 10.08 0.02
C ARG A 75 -24.06 10.75 0.88
N PHE A 76 -24.09 10.48 2.17
CA PHE A 76 -23.03 10.92 3.09
C PHE A 76 -21.67 10.32 2.71
N ALA A 77 -21.63 9.13 2.11
CA ALA A 77 -20.44 8.54 1.47
C ALA A 77 -20.17 9.22 0.11
N ALA A 78 -19.85 10.51 0.16
CA ALA A 78 -19.73 11.36 -1.02
C ALA A 78 -18.38 11.28 -1.72
N PHE A 79 -17.33 10.87 -1.00
CA PHE A 79 -15.96 10.79 -1.49
C PHE A 79 -15.46 9.35 -1.54
N CYS A 80 -14.58 9.07 -2.49
CA CYS A 80 -13.91 7.79 -2.66
C CYS A 80 -12.43 8.03 -2.94
N SER A 81 -11.57 7.13 -2.45
CA SER A 81 -10.19 7.00 -2.91
C SER A 81 -10.05 5.71 -3.71
N PRO A 82 -10.13 5.77 -5.05
CA PRO A 82 -10.34 4.57 -5.85
C PRO A 82 -9.09 3.70 -6.02
N ASN A 83 -7.91 4.32 -6.00
CA ASN A 83 -6.63 3.66 -6.26
C ASN A 83 -5.71 3.62 -5.01
N LEU A 84 -6.22 4.02 -3.83
CA LEU A 84 -5.48 3.92 -2.57
C LEU A 84 -6.46 3.63 -1.42
N PRO A 85 -6.18 2.66 -0.53
CA PRO A 85 -6.98 2.47 0.67
C PRO A 85 -6.99 3.72 1.59
N PRO A 86 -8.00 3.87 2.47
CA PRO A 86 -8.00 4.90 3.49
C PRO A 86 -6.74 4.85 4.36
N LEU A 87 -6.24 6.01 4.77
CA LEU A 87 -5.15 6.14 5.74
C LEU A 87 -5.61 5.78 7.15
N ALA A 88 -6.88 6.01 7.48
CA ALA A 88 -7.47 5.55 8.74
C ALA A 88 -8.96 5.25 8.60
N ILE A 89 -9.46 4.36 9.44
CA ILE A 89 -10.88 4.01 9.58
C ILE A 89 -11.25 4.15 11.07
N VAL A 90 -12.35 4.85 11.33
CA VAL A 90 -12.87 5.12 12.67
C VAL A 90 -14.07 4.21 12.95
N GLY A 91 -13.96 3.36 13.96
CA GLY A 91 -15.04 2.52 14.47
C GLY A 91 -15.13 2.65 15.99
N ALA A 92 -15.37 1.53 16.68
CA ALA A 92 -15.14 1.46 18.13
C ALA A 92 -13.66 1.79 18.44
N ASP A 93 -12.77 1.28 17.60
CA ASP A 93 -11.34 1.60 17.57
C ASP A 93 -10.98 2.44 16.34
N VAL A 94 -9.84 3.14 16.42
CA VAL A 94 -9.28 3.91 15.29
C VAL A 94 -8.13 3.12 14.68
N THR A 95 -8.32 2.58 13.48
CA THR A 95 -7.31 1.81 12.76
C THR A 95 -6.57 2.74 11.78
N ILE A 96 -5.26 2.91 11.96
CA ILE A 96 -4.41 3.72 11.07
C ILE A 96 -3.53 2.80 10.22
N ASN A 97 -3.57 2.97 8.90
CA ASN A 97 -2.69 2.29 7.98
C ASN A 97 -1.31 2.97 7.93
N ARG A 98 -0.45 2.61 8.90
CA ARG A 98 0.89 3.20 9.06
C ARG A 98 1.84 2.94 7.89
N GLU A 99 1.63 1.87 7.14
CA GLU A 99 2.43 1.56 5.94
C GLU A 99 2.17 2.57 4.81
N LEU A 100 0.93 3.05 4.70
CA LEU A 100 0.56 4.06 3.70
C LEU A 100 0.93 5.47 4.13
N VAL A 101 0.87 5.78 5.44
CA VAL A 101 1.17 7.12 5.96
C VAL A 101 2.61 7.51 5.65
N ARG A 102 2.80 8.66 5.00
CA ARG A 102 4.13 9.19 4.70
C ARG A 102 4.86 9.50 6.00
N ARG A 103 6.12 9.10 6.07
CA ARG A 103 7.00 9.47 7.18
C ARG A 103 7.29 10.96 7.12
N ALA A 104 7.28 11.64 8.26
CA ALA A 104 7.75 13.02 8.36
C ALA A 104 9.24 13.05 7.96
N GLY A 105 9.54 13.55 6.76
CA GLY A 105 10.88 13.54 6.21
C GLY A 105 11.79 14.57 6.86
N GLY A 106 12.68 14.15 7.77
CA GLY A 106 13.88 14.88 8.21
C GLY A 106 13.71 16.32 8.73
N LYS A 107 14.82 16.97 9.10
CA LYS A 107 14.87 18.33 9.70
C LYS A 107 14.41 19.49 8.77
N GLY A 108 13.74 19.21 7.66
CA GLY A 108 13.32 20.22 6.68
C GLY A 108 12.22 21.13 7.25
N ARG A 109 12.34 22.45 7.03
CA ARG A 109 11.28 23.41 7.39
C ARG A 109 10.15 23.33 6.36
N LEU A 110 8.91 23.58 6.81
CA LEU A 110 7.74 23.71 5.94
C LEU A 110 8.02 24.79 4.88
N MET A 111 7.85 24.45 3.61
CA MET A 111 7.93 25.38 2.49
C MET A 111 6.57 25.48 1.81
N VAL A 112 6.04 26.70 1.71
CA VAL A 112 4.75 26.97 1.09
C VAL A 112 4.97 27.56 -0.30
N HIS A 113 4.68 26.77 -1.33
CA HIS A 113 4.84 27.20 -2.73
C HIS A 113 3.67 28.08 -3.17
N SER A 114 3.87 29.39 -3.17
CA SER A 114 2.84 30.35 -3.59
C SER A 114 2.77 30.56 -5.11
N SER A 115 3.82 30.17 -5.84
CA SER A 115 3.87 30.26 -7.30
C SER A 115 3.38 28.96 -7.91
N VAL A 116 2.12 28.95 -8.34
CA VAL A 116 1.50 27.85 -9.09
C VAL A 116 1.07 28.36 -10.46
N GLU A 117 1.22 27.54 -11.49
CA GLU A 117 0.83 27.89 -12.85
C GLU A 117 -0.70 27.92 -12.97
N ARG A 118 -1.23 29.02 -13.51
CA ARG A 118 -2.68 29.24 -13.64
C ARG A 118 -3.19 28.83 -15.01
N ASP A 119 -2.32 28.84 -16.02
CA ASP A 119 -2.66 28.50 -17.40
C ASP A 119 -2.63 26.98 -17.60
N VAL A 120 -3.37 26.24 -16.77
CA VAL A 120 -3.58 24.79 -16.87
C VAL A 120 -5.05 24.46 -17.08
N GLY A 121 -5.32 23.39 -17.84
CA GLY A 121 -6.68 22.98 -18.17
C GLY A 121 -6.93 21.49 -17.97
N LEU A 122 -8.20 21.10 -18.01
CA LEU A 122 -8.64 19.72 -18.04
C LEU A 122 -9.52 19.52 -19.28
N LEU A 123 -9.16 18.59 -20.14
CA LEU A 123 -9.89 18.25 -21.36
C LEU A 123 -10.35 16.80 -21.29
N ARG A 124 -11.65 16.59 -21.24
CA ARG A 124 -12.25 15.25 -21.29
C ARG A 124 -12.53 14.85 -22.72
N LEU A 125 -11.95 13.74 -23.18
CA LEU A 125 -12.24 13.22 -24.52
C LEU A 125 -13.60 12.52 -24.55
N TYR A 126 -14.28 12.63 -25.68
CA TYR A 126 -15.52 11.90 -25.94
C TYR A 126 -15.51 11.32 -27.37
N PRO A 127 -16.26 10.24 -27.63
CA PRO A 127 -16.30 9.64 -28.95
C PRO A 127 -16.71 10.68 -30.01
N GLY A 128 -15.85 10.86 -31.01
CA GLY A 128 -16.10 11.80 -32.11
C GLY A 128 -15.75 13.26 -31.82
N ILE A 129 -15.05 13.58 -30.72
CA ILE A 129 -14.52 14.93 -30.48
C ILE A 129 -13.72 15.44 -31.70
N PRO A 130 -14.07 16.62 -32.26
CA PRO A 130 -13.48 17.08 -33.51
C PRO A 130 -12.13 17.76 -33.28
N ALA A 131 -11.16 17.54 -34.16
CA ALA A 131 -9.82 18.15 -34.08
C ALA A 131 -9.83 19.69 -33.98
N PRO A 132 -10.69 20.44 -34.70
CA PRO A 132 -10.83 21.89 -34.52
C PRO A 132 -11.17 22.32 -33.08
N LEU A 133 -11.96 21.54 -32.34
CA LEU A 133 -12.30 21.86 -30.95
C LEU A 133 -11.10 21.62 -30.03
N VAL A 134 -10.37 20.51 -30.23
CA VAL A 134 -9.13 20.23 -29.49
C VAL A 134 -8.11 21.34 -29.75
N ARG A 135 -7.93 21.75 -31.01
CA ARG A 135 -7.05 22.87 -31.38
C ARG A 135 -7.41 24.18 -30.70
N ALA A 136 -8.69 24.52 -30.67
CA ALA A 136 -9.17 25.74 -30.03
C ALA A 136 -8.93 25.71 -28.51
N PHE A 137 -9.11 24.54 -27.89
CA PHE A 137 -8.85 24.34 -26.47
C PHE A 137 -7.36 24.47 -26.11
N LEU A 138 -6.47 23.98 -26.98
CA LEU A 138 -5.02 23.95 -26.76
C LEU A 138 -4.29 25.22 -27.28
N GLN A 139 -5.02 26.33 -27.47
CA GLN A 139 -4.41 27.61 -27.84
C GLN A 139 -3.69 28.28 -26.66
N PRO A 140 -2.67 29.12 -26.92
CA PRO A 140 -2.11 30.02 -25.92
C PRO A 140 -3.21 30.87 -25.24
N PRO A 141 -3.07 31.22 -23.95
CA PRO A 141 -1.86 31.12 -23.12
C PRO A 141 -1.68 29.77 -22.39
N LEU A 142 -2.46 28.74 -22.71
CA LEU A 142 -2.41 27.45 -22.03
C LEU A 142 -0.98 26.86 -22.05
N LYS A 143 -0.49 26.41 -20.88
CA LYS A 143 0.84 25.82 -20.70
C LYS A 143 0.80 24.33 -20.35
N GLY A 144 -0.32 23.86 -19.79
CA GLY A 144 -0.51 22.45 -19.50
C GLY A 144 -1.96 22.01 -19.60
N VAL A 145 -2.18 20.76 -19.93
CA VAL A 145 -3.51 20.14 -19.92
C VAL A 145 -3.46 18.75 -19.32
N VAL A 146 -4.44 18.42 -18.47
CA VAL A 146 -4.79 17.04 -18.12
C VAL A 146 -5.81 16.56 -19.15
N LEU A 147 -5.45 15.54 -19.91
CA LEU A 147 -6.29 14.90 -20.90
C LEU A 147 -6.90 13.65 -20.29
N GLU A 148 -8.22 13.63 -20.12
CA GLU A 148 -8.92 12.42 -19.70
C GLU A 148 -9.25 11.56 -20.93
N THR A 149 -8.84 10.30 -20.89
CA THR A 149 -8.88 9.35 -22.02
C THR A 149 -9.58 8.05 -21.64
N PHE A 150 -9.85 7.17 -22.60
CA PHE A 150 -10.68 5.98 -22.39
C PHE A 150 -9.89 4.80 -21.84
N GLY A 151 -10.50 4.04 -20.91
CA GLY A 151 -9.95 2.76 -20.44
C GLY A 151 -8.55 2.92 -19.86
N SER A 152 -7.59 2.14 -20.34
CA SER A 152 -6.19 2.17 -19.87
C SER A 152 -5.37 3.35 -20.42
N GLY A 153 -5.99 4.45 -20.86
CA GLY A 153 -5.28 5.62 -21.39
C GLY A 153 -5.39 5.85 -22.90
N ASN A 154 -6.37 5.22 -23.55
CA ASN A 154 -6.54 5.23 -25.00
C ASN A 154 -7.22 6.52 -25.47
N GLY A 155 -6.58 7.23 -26.39
CA GLY A 155 -7.16 8.37 -27.09
C GLY A 155 -7.62 8.03 -28.52
N PRO A 156 -8.30 8.97 -29.21
CA PRO A 156 -8.63 8.84 -30.62
C PRO A 156 -7.38 8.66 -31.48
N THR A 157 -7.37 7.64 -32.33
CA THR A 157 -6.26 7.34 -33.26
C THR A 157 -6.35 8.08 -34.59
N LYS A 158 -7.33 8.98 -34.74
CA LYS A 158 -7.50 9.76 -35.97
C LYS A 158 -6.27 10.66 -36.18
N PRO A 159 -5.67 10.68 -37.40
CA PRO A 159 -4.43 11.40 -37.65
C PRO A 159 -4.51 12.91 -37.37
N ASP A 160 -5.64 13.54 -37.68
CA ASP A 160 -5.88 14.97 -37.46
C ASP A 160 -5.82 15.35 -35.98
N LEU A 161 -6.44 14.56 -35.10
CA LEU A 161 -6.42 14.81 -33.66
C LEU A 161 -5.04 14.56 -33.06
N LEU A 162 -4.37 13.48 -33.43
CA LEU A 162 -2.99 13.21 -32.99
C LEU A 162 -2.03 14.33 -33.43
N GLN A 163 -2.25 14.91 -34.62
CA GLN A 163 -1.47 16.05 -35.11
C GLN A 163 -1.68 17.30 -34.25
N GLU A 164 -2.90 17.59 -33.79
CA GLU A 164 -3.16 18.73 -32.90
C GLU A 164 -2.46 18.56 -31.54
N LEU A 165 -2.43 17.34 -30.99
CA LEU A 165 -1.70 17.03 -29.76
C LEU A 165 -0.19 17.20 -29.93
N ARG A 166 0.39 16.68 -31.03
CA ARG A 166 1.81 16.85 -31.36
C ARG A 166 2.17 18.32 -31.53
N ALA A 167 1.38 19.06 -32.31
CA ALA A 167 1.60 20.49 -32.52
C ALA A 167 1.54 21.27 -31.20
N ALA A 168 0.65 20.89 -30.27
CA ALA A 168 0.61 21.49 -28.94
C ALA A 168 1.87 21.16 -28.11
N ALA A 169 2.31 19.90 -28.12
CA ALA A 169 3.53 19.48 -27.45
C ALA A 169 4.78 20.19 -27.99
N GLU A 170 4.86 20.40 -29.32
CA GLU A 170 5.93 21.15 -30.00
C GLU A 170 5.94 22.63 -29.62
N ARG A 171 4.77 23.23 -29.35
CA ARG A 171 4.66 24.59 -28.79
C ARG A 171 5.11 24.67 -27.32
N GLY A 172 5.46 23.55 -26.69
CA GLY A 172 5.87 23.48 -25.29
C GLY A 172 4.72 23.24 -24.31
N LEU A 173 3.51 22.91 -24.79
CA LEU A 173 2.40 22.52 -23.93
C LEU A 173 2.68 21.16 -23.29
N VAL A 174 2.53 21.06 -21.97
CA VAL A 174 2.66 19.78 -21.25
C VAL A 174 1.31 19.08 -21.15
N ILE A 175 1.21 17.87 -21.71
CA ILE A 175 -0.02 17.08 -21.74
C ILE A 175 0.13 15.88 -20.81
N VAL A 176 -0.69 15.80 -19.75
CA VAL A 176 -0.75 14.65 -18.84
C VAL A 176 -1.97 13.80 -19.19
N ASN A 177 -1.79 12.51 -19.42
CA ASN A 177 -2.85 11.57 -19.78
C ASN A 177 -3.39 10.85 -18.53
N CYS A 178 -4.66 11.08 -18.19
CA CYS A 178 -5.38 10.39 -17.13
C CYS A 178 -6.53 9.58 -17.71
N THR A 179 -6.96 8.52 -17.02
CA THR A 179 -8.11 7.73 -17.44
C THR A 179 -9.43 8.38 -17.01
N HIS A 180 -10.49 8.20 -17.81
CA HIS A 180 -11.87 8.46 -17.42
C HIS A 180 -12.38 7.52 -16.33
N CYS A 181 -11.80 6.33 -16.24
CA CYS A 181 -12.23 5.29 -15.32
C CYS A 181 -12.01 5.76 -13.89
N LEU A 182 -12.99 5.49 -13.02
CA LEU A 182 -12.88 5.84 -11.61
C LEU A 182 -11.69 5.14 -10.95
N GLN A 183 -11.43 3.88 -11.31
CA GLN A 183 -10.35 3.04 -10.80
C GLN A 183 -9.51 2.50 -11.97
N GLY A 184 -8.22 2.34 -11.73
CA GLY A 184 -7.24 1.85 -12.70
C GLY A 184 -6.14 2.87 -13.01
N ALA A 185 -5.25 2.49 -13.92
CA ALA A 185 -4.09 3.27 -14.31
C ALA A 185 -3.99 3.41 -15.84
N VAL A 186 -3.36 4.49 -16.29
CA VAL A 186 -2.93 4.66 -17.68
C VAL A 186 -1.67 3.82 -17.95
N THR A 187 -1.77 2.91 -18.92
CA THR A 187 -0.67 2.03 -19.37
C THR A 187 -0.43 2.18 -20.87
N SER A 188 0.77 1.82 -21.33
CA SER A 188 1.18 1.92 -22.74
C SER A 188 1.04 0.60 -23.51
N ASP A 189 0.31 -0.38 -22.98
CA ASP A 189 0.31 -1.76 -23.50
C ASP A 189 -0.49 -1.92 -24.81
N TYR A 190 -1.35 -0.96 -25.13
CA TYR A 190 -2.21 -0.98 -26.32
C TYR A 190 -1.72 0.01 -27.39
N GLY A 191 -1.93 -0.34 -28.67
CA GLY A 191 -1.50 0.50 -29.80
C GLY A 191 -2.03 1.94 -29.78
N ALA A 192 -3.24 2.17 -29.25
CA ALA A 192 -3.77 3.53 -29.05
C ALA A 192 -3.06 4.28 -27.91
N GLY A 193 -2.66 3.60 -26.83
CA GLY A 193 -1.82 4.15 -25.77
C GLY A 193 -0.40 4.53 -26.27
N VAL A 194 0.19 3.69 -27.13
CA VAL A 194 1.48 3.99 -27.80
C VAL A 194 1.38 5.23 -28.68
N ALA A 195 0.28 5.39 -29.43
CA ALA A 195 0.07 6.58 -30.27
C ALA A 195 -0.04 7.87 -29.44
N MET A 196 -0.68 7.80 -28.27
CA MET A 196 -0.77 8.94 -27.34
C MET A 196 0.59 9.27 -26.71
N ALA A 197 1.38 8.28 -26.32
CA ALA A 197 2.74 8.48 -25.84
C ALA A 197 3.62 9.12 -26.93
N GLY A 198 3.54 8.61 -28.16
CA GLY A 198 4.21 9.15 -29.34
C GLY A 198 3.72 10.53 -29.79
N ALA A 199 2.60 11.04 -29.24
CA ALA A 199 2.15 12.42 -29.42
C ALA A 199 2.73 13.39 -28.38
N GLY A 200 3.64 12.93 -27.51
CA GLY A 200 4.34 13.76 -26.53
C GLY A 200 3.64 13.90 -25.17
N THR A 201 2.64 13.05 -24.91
CA THR A 201 1.91 13.01 -23.63
C THR A 201 2.71 12.28 -22.54
N VAL A 202 2.45 12.66 -21.29
CA VAL A 202 3.03 12.06 -20.07
C VAL A 202 1.97 11.21 -19.39
N SER A 203 2.26 9.96 -19.02
CA SER A 203 1.30 9.12 -18.29
C SER A 203 1.03 9.72 -16.90
N GLY A 204 -0.25 9.82 -16.55
CA GLY A 204 -0.71 10.14 -15.21
C GLY A 204 -0.83 8.93 -14.28
N PHE A 205 -0.54 7.71 -14.79
CA PHE A 205 -0.74 6.44 -14.09
C PHE A 205 -2.14 6.35 -13.46
N ASP A 206 -2.22 6.13 -12.15
CA ASP A 206 -3.44 5.97 -11.37
C ASP A 206 -3.84 7.26 -10.60
N MET A 207 -3.27 8.42 -10.97
CA MET A 207 -3.70 9.71 -10.42
C MET A 207 -5.17 9.98 -10.70
N THR A 208 -5.84 10.62 -9.74
CA THR A 208 -7.11 11.28 -10.02
C THR A 208 -6.87 12.54 -10.87
N SER A 209 -7.87 12.98 -11.63
CA SER A 209 -7.77 14.20 -12.44
C SER A 209 -7.52 15.45 -11.59
N GLU A 210 -8.03 15.49 -10.35
CA GLU A 210 -7.77 16.56 -9.38
C GLU A 210 -6.30 16.62 -8.98
N ALA A 211 -5.69 15.47 -8.71
CA ALA A 211 -4.28 15.37 -8.35
C ALA A 211 -3.37 15.69 -9.54
N ALA A 212 -3.70 15.17 -10.73
CA ALA A 212 -2.95 15.45 -11.94
C ALA A 212 -2.96 16.94 -12.28
N LEU A 213 -4.10 17.63 -12.16
CA LEU A 213 -4.20 19.05 -12.44
C LEU A 213 -3.43 19.88 -11.40
N ALA A 214 -3.54 19.52 -10.12
CA ALA A 214 -2.79 20.17 -9.04
C ALA A 214 -1.27 19.98 -9.22
N LYS A 215 -0.84 18.77 -9.57
CA LYS A 215 0.57 18.45 -9.84
C LYS A 215 1.10 19.20 -11.05
N LEU A 216 0.31 19.27 -12.13
CA LEU A 216 0.67 20.00 -13.34
C LEU A 216 0.84 21.49 -13.07
N SER A 217 -0.11 22.10 -12.35
CA SER A 217 -0.04 23.49 -11.89
C SER A 217 1.20 23.76 -11.03
N TYR A 218 1.48 22.87 -10.07
CA TYR A 218 2.65 22.95 -9.20
C TYR A 218 3.97 22.85 -9.99
N VAL A 219 4.12 21.79 -10.80
CA VAL A 219 5.37 21.52 -11.52
C VAL A 219 5.66 22.59 -12.56
N LEU A 220 4.65 23.16 -13.23
CA LEU A 220 4.83 24.27 -14.17
C LEU A 220 5.14 25.60 -13.45
N GLY A 221 4.66 25.77 -12.21
CA GLY A 221 4.97 26.94 -11.38
C GLY A 221 6.40 26.99 -10.84
N LEU A 222 7.11 25.86 -10.78
CA LEU A 222 8.48 25.82 -10.25
C LEU A 222 9.45 26.67 -11.10
N PRO A 223 10.25 27.57 -10.49
CA PRO A 223 11.17 28.42 -11.23
C PRO A 223 12.41 27.66 -11.71
N GLY A 224 13.03 28.12 -12.80
CA GLY A 224 14.35 27.63 -13.24
C GLY A 224 14.39 26.21 -13.83
N LEU A 225 13.24 25.56 -14.06
CA LEU A 225 13.19 24.22 -14.64
C LEU A 225 12.89 24.25 -16.15
N GLY A 226 13.68 23.48 -16.91
CA GLY A 226 13.40 23.18 -18.32
C GLY A 226 12.26 22.17 -18.49
N LEU A 227 11.72 22.08 -19.71
CA LEU A 227 10.55 21.25 -20.02
C LEU A 227 10.78 19.76 -19.76
N SER A 228 11.97 19.22 -20.07
CA SER A 228 12.33 17.82 -19.80
C SER A 228 12.28 17.51 -18.30
N ARG A 229 12.87 18.36 -17.46
CA ARG A 229 12.87 18.17 -16.00
C ARG A 229 11.46 18.26 -15.40
N ARG A 230 10.60 19.10 -15.97
CA ARG A 230 9.18 19.17 -15.58
C ARG A 230 8.45 17.87 -15.92
N LYS A 231 8.67 17.31 -17.12
CA LYS A 231 8.12 16.00 -17.49
C LYS A 231 8.60 14.89 -16.56
N GLU A 232 9.88 14.87 -16.17
CA GLU A 232 10.40 13.92 -15.19
C GLU A 232 9.69 14.03 -13.83
N LEU A 233 9.48 15.24 -13.31
CA LEU A 233 8.77 15.44 -12.06
C LEU A 233 7.30 15.00 -12.13
N LEU A 234 6.67 15.10 -13.30
CA LEU A 234 5.28 14.67 -13.49
C LEU A 234 5.11 13.15 -13.41
N VAL A 235 6.14 12.38 -13.77
CA VAL A 235 6.13 10.90 -13.74
C VAL A 235 6.50 10.33 -12.36
N ARG A 236 7.08 11.13 -11.45
CA ARG A 236 7.50 10.68 -10.12
C ARG A 236 6.42 10.89 -9.06
N ASP A 237 6.25 9.95 -8.13
CA ASP A 237 5.41 10.19 -6.95
C ASP A 237 6.02 11.31 -6.05
N LEU A 238 5.38 12.48 -6.01
CA LEU A 238 5.90 13.62 -5.23
C LEU A 238 5.28 13.69 -3.83
N ARG A 239 4.02 13.27 -3.70
CA ARG A 239 3.17 13.48 -2.51
C ARG A 239 2.26 12.29 -2.22
N GLY A 240 2.54 11.11 -2.74
CA GLY A 240 1.70 9.92 -2.59
C GLY A 240 0.48 9.90 -3.51
N GLU A 241 0.43 10.78 -4.51
CA GLU A 241 -0.71 10.94 -5.43
C GLU A 241 -0.79 9.86 -6.50
N MET A 242 0.33 9.16 -6.75
CA MET A 242 0.45 8.17 -7.81
C MET A 242 1.21 6.94 -7.37
N THR A 243 0.84 5.83 -7.97
CA THR A 243 1.56 4.56 -7.94
C THR A 243 2.12 4.39 -9.35
N PRO A 244 3.40 4.74 -9.60
CA PRO A 244 4.01 4.33 -10.87
C PRO A 244 3.89 2.80 -10.99
N PRO A 245 3.85 2.24 -12.21
CA PRO A 245 3.98 0.80 -12.38
C PRO A 245 5.19 0.38 -11.56
N ALA A 246 5.13 -0.80 -10.94
CA ALA A 246 6.33 -1.47 -10.53
C ALA A 246 7.16 -1.54 -11.81
N VAL A 247 8.08 -0.59 -11.98
CA VAL A 247 9.18 -0.80 -12.89
C VAL A 247 9.72 -2.09 -12.34
N ASP A 248 9.97 -3.07 -13.20
CA ASP A 248 11.10 -3.94 -12.95
C ASP A 248 12.40 -3.06 -12.98
N GLU A 249 12.46 -1.95 -12.23
CA GLU A 249 13.24 -2.01 -11.02
C GLU A 249 12.85 -3.38 -10.42
N LEU A 250 13.63 -4.38 -10.85
CA LEU A 250 14.63 -4.82 -9.92
C LEU A 250 14.76 -3.70 -8.86
N TRP A 251 13.95 -3.78 -7.79
CA TRP A 251 14.58 -4.09 -6.54
C TRP A 251 15.77 -4.92 -7.02
N SER A 252 16.96 -4.36 -6.97
CA SER A 252 17.99 -5.20 -6.43
C SER A 252 17.37 -5.75 -5.12
N SER A 253 16.46 -6.74 -5.17
CA SER A 253 16.84 -8.12 -5.33
C SER A 253 18.29 -8.11 -4.98
N VAL A 254 18.48 -8.09 -3.67
CA VAL A 254 19.63 -8.66 -3.03
C VAL A 254 19.61 -10.16 -3.43
N GLN A 255 19.68 -10.42 -4.74
CA GLN A 255 20.12 -11.61 -5.44
C GLN A 255 21.52 -11.33 -6.01
N GLY A 256 22.09 -10.17 -5.69
CA GLY A 256 23.51 -9.92 -5.84
C GLY A 256 24.15 -9.94 -4.48
N ASN A 257 24.83 -11.04 -4.16
CA ASN A 257 25.71 -11.20 -3.00
C ASN A 257 26.71 -10.02 -2.84
N ALA A 258 26.89 -9.18 -3.86
CA ALA A 258 27.81 -8.04 -3.86
C ALA A 258 27.44 -6.90 -2.88
N LEU A 259 26.15 -6.62 -2.64
CA LEU A 259 25.74 -5.52 -1.73
C LEU A 259 25.79 -5.97 -0.27
N SER A 260 25.32 -7.19 0.01
CA SER A 260 25.46 -7.84 1.33
C SER A 260 26.94 -8.06 1.65
N HIS A 261 27.74 -8.64 0.75
CA HIS A 261 29.19 -8.78 0.95
C HIS A 261 29.93 -7.45 1.01
N GLY A 262 29.53 -6.45 0.21
CA GLY A 262 30.18 -5.14 0.19
C GLY A 262 29.95 -4.37 1.50
N VAL A 263 28.74 -4.42 2.05
CA VAL A 263 28.42 -3.85 3.36
C VAL A 263 29.07 -4.67 4.48
N ALA A 264 29.04 -6.00 4.40
CA ALA A 264 29.74 -6.90 5.31
C ALA A 264 31.27 -6.67 5.36
N GLN A 265 31.92 -6.47 4.20
CA GLN A 265 33.33 -6.12 4.12
C GLN A 265 33.62 -4.72 4.67
N LEU A 266 32.75 -3.73 4.41
CA LEU A 266 32.87 -2.40 5.01
C LEU A 266 32.74 -2.43 6.53
N LEU A 267 31.85 -3.28 7.06
CA LEU A 267 31.67 -3.51 8.49
C LEU A 267 32.84 -4.26 9.14
N SER A 268 33.73 -4.89 8.35
CA SER A 268 34.93 -5.59 8.84
C SER A 268 36.16 -4.68 9.00
N LEU A 269 36.09 -3.41 8.58
CA LEU A 269 37.28 -2.56 8.36
C LEU A 269 37.51 -1.40 9.36
N SER A 270 36.83 -1.30 10.51
CA SER A 270 37.24 -0.29 11.53
C SER A 270 36.76 -0.59 12.97
N GLN A 271 37.44 -0.03 13.98
CA GLN A 271 37.06 -0.09 15.40
C GLN A 271 35.80 0.74 15.75
N GLU A 272 35.35 1.62 14.85
CA GLU A 272 34.07 2.35 14.99
C GLU A 272 32.90 1.60 14.30
N ALA A 273 33.18 0.45 13.68
CA ALA A 273 32.20 -0.34 12.93
C ALA A 273 31.24 -1.13 13.82
N ASP A 274 31.56 -1.38 15.08
CA ASP A 274 30.75 -2.23 15.95
C ASP A 274 29.36 -1.61 16.22
N ALA A 275 29.29 -0.32 16.55
CA ALA A 275 28.02 0.38 16.78
C ALA A 275 27.14 0.50 15.51
N VAL A 276 27.77 0.64 14.34
CA VAL A 276 27.06 0.66 13.05
C VAL A 276 26.62 -0.74 12.66
N ARG A 277 27.43 -1.77 12.95
CA ARG A 277 27.10 -3.18 12.75
C ARG A 277 25.92 -3.57 13.61
N ASP A 278 25.93 -3.24 14.90
CA ASP A 278 24.84 -3.55 15.83
C ASP A 278 23.52 -2.85 15.41
N ALA A 279 23.61 -1.64 14.84
CA ALA A 279 22.44 -0.91 14.37
C ALA A 279 21.85 -1.46 13.05
N LEU A 280 22.69 -2.00 12.15
CA LEU A 280 22.26 -2.42 10.81
C LEU A 280 22.07 -3.93 10.67
N ALA A 281 22.79 -4.73 11.44
CA ALA A 281 22.77 -6.19 11.36
C ALA A 281 21.36 -6.79 11.53
N PRO A 282 20.50 -6.35 12.47
CA PRO A 282 19.16 -6.91 12.61
C PRO A 282 18.30 -6.66 11.37
N SER A 283 18.41 -5.46 10.80
CA SER A 283 17.65 -5.08 9.60
C SER A 283 18.13 -5.84 8.35
N LEU A 284 19.45 -6.02 8.21
CA LEU A 284 20.05 -6.79 7.11
C LEU A 284 19.74 -8.28 7.22
N ALA A 285 19.79 -8.84 8.42
CA ALA A 285 19.44 -10.23 8.68
C ALA A 285 17.95 -10.50 8.40
N CYS A 286 17.05 -9.61 8.80
CA CYS A 286 15.64 -9.69 8.44
C CYS A 286 15.41 -9.62 6.93
N ALA A 287 16.13 -8.76 6.22
CA ALA A 287 16.03 -8.67 4.75
C ALA A 287 16.52 -9.94 4.05
N ALA A 288 17.69 -10.45 4.45
CA ALA A 288 18.24 -11.71 3.92
C ALA A 288 17.30 -12.89 4.22
N ALA A 289 16.76 -12.96 5.44
CA ALA A 289 15.85 -14.00 5.86
C ALA A 289 14.52 -13.99 5.08
N HIS A 290 13.99 -12.81 4.77
CA HIS A 290 12.80 -12.67 3.93
C HIS A 290 13.04 -13.14 2.50
N ALA A 291 14.21 -12.81 1.94
CA ALA A 291 14.60 -13.20 0.58
C ALA A 291 15.01 -14.68 0.47
N GLY A 292 15.30 -15.34 1.59
CA GLY A 292 15.82 -16.72 1.61
C GLY A 292 17.31 -16.83 1.28
N ASP A 293 18.06 -15.73 1.37
CA ASP A 293 19.49 -15.68 1.07
C ASP A 293 20.32 -16.25 2.24
N LEU A 294 20.52 -17.57 2.21
CA LEU A 294 21.27 -18.31 3.23
C LEU A 294 22.74 -17.87 3.29
N GLU A 295 23.35 -17.54 2.15
CA GLU A 295 24.76 -17.15 2.09
C GLU A 295 24.96 -15.79 2.76
N ALA A 296 24.11 -14.80 2.47
CA ALA A 296 24.19 -13.51 3.14
C ALA A 296 23.93 -13.61 4.65
N LEU A 297 22.99 -14.47 5.08
CA LEU A 297 22.74 -14.68 6.50
C LEU A 297 23.94 -15.34 7.22
N GLN A 298 24.59 -16.32 6.59
CA GLN A 298 25.80 -16.96 7.12
C GLN A 298 26.95 -15.96 7.26
N VAL A 299 27.18 -15.12 6.26
CA VAL A 299 28.21 -14.07 6.30
C VAL A 299 27.93 -13.07 7.43
N LEU A 300 26.67 -12.69 7.64
CA LEU A 300 26.29 -11.81 8.75
C LEU A 300 26.53 -12.48 10.11
N ALA A 301 26.27 -13.78 10.24
CA ALA A 301 26.53 -14.54 11.46
C ALA A 301 28.04 -14.70 11.74
N GLU A 302 28.86 -14.98 10.72
CA GLU A 302 30.32 -15.09 10.82
C GLU A 302 30.98 -13.75 11.22
N LEU A 303 30.37 -12.63 10.86
CA LEU A 303 30.81 -11.29 11.24
C LEU A 303 30.36 -10.87 12.66
N GLY A 304 29.85 -11.80 13.45
CA GLY A 304 29.40 -11.56 14.82
C GLY A 304 28.00 -10.97 14.93
N GLY A 305 27.19 -11.04 13.88
CA GLY A 305 25.79 -10.63 13.92
C GLY A 305 24.95 -11.63 14.73
N ASP A 306 24.34 -11.15 15.81
CA ASP A 306 23.40 -11.94 16.60
C ASP A 306 22.05 -12.04 15.87
N LEU A 307 21.72 -13.26 15.41
CA LEU A 307 20.50 -13.57 14.67
C LEU A 307 19.23 -13.56 15.54
N SER A 308 19.37 -13.39 16.86
CA SER A 308 18.25 -13.20 17.78
C SER A 308 17.81 -11.74 17.91
N LEU A 309 18.60 -10.79 17.38
CA LEU A 309 18.30 -9.37 17.49
C LEU A 309 17.08 -8.97 16.66
N GLU A 310 16.37 -7.99 17.20
CA GLU A 310 15.17 -7.42 16.60
C GLU A 310 15.52 -6.19 15.77
N ASP A 311 14.88 -6.06 14.61
CA ASP A 311 14.90 -4.81 13.84
C ASP A 311 14.11 -3.69 14.54
N PHE A 312 14.06 -2.50 13.96
CA PHE A 312 13.34 -1.36 14.54
C PHE A 312 11.83 -1.57 14.71
N SER A 313 11.27 -2.65 14.15
CA SER A 313 9.88 -3.09 14.30
C SER A 313 9.71 -4.27 15.28
N GLY A 314 10.74 -4.64 16.03
CA GLY A 314 10.70 -5.79 16.93
C GLY A 314 10.78 -7.13 16.21
N ARG A 315 11.06 -7.15 14.89
CA ARG A 315 11.06 -8.40 14.12
C ARG A 315 12.43 -9.03 14.18
N THR A 316 12.45 -10.32 14.53
CA THR A 316 13.63 -11.18 14.34
C THR A 316 13.69 -11.69 12.90
N PRO A 317 14.87 -12.16 12.44
CA PRO A 317 15.00 -12.83 11.14
C PRO A 317 13.99 -13.98 10.95
N LEU A 318 13.58 -14.66 12.03
CA LEU A 318 12.57 -15.72 11.97
C LEU A 318 11.19 -15.20 11.57
N HIS A 319 10.78 -14.00 12.03
CA HIS A 319 9.54 -13.36 11.57
C HIS A 319 9.58 -13.10 10.06
N ALA A 320 10.72 -12.61 9.58
CA ALA A 320 10.91 -12.25 8.18
C ALA A 320 10.92 -13.48 7.24
N ALA A 321 11.63 -14.54 7.65
CA ALA A 321 11.63 -15.83 6.96
C ALA A 321 10.24 -16.49 6.96
N ALA A 322 9.53 -16.43 8.10
CA ALA A 322 8.20 -17.00 8.22
C ALA A 322 7.18 -16.27 7.34
N ARG A 323 7.25 -14.95 7.26
CA ARG A 323 6.44 -14.12 6.35
C ARG A 323 6.76 -14.39 4.88
N GLY A 324 8.04 -14.60 4.56
CA GLY A 324 8.52 -14.87 3.20
C GLY A 324 8.29 -16.31 2.73
N GLY A 325 7.89 -17.24 3.61
CA GLY A 325 7.67 -18.65 3.26
C GLY A 325 8.97 -19.45 3.08
N GLN A 326 10.10 -18.97 3.60
CA GLN A 326 11.42 -19.51 3.31
C GLN A 326 11.76 -20.69 4.25
N ALA A 327 11.26 -21.90 3.94
CA ALA A 327 11.42 -23.10 4.79
C ALA A 327 12.89 -23.47 5.10
N GLY A 328 13.79 -23.36 4.12
CA GLY A 328 15.23 -23.61 4.34
C GLY A 328 15.85 -22.62 5.32
N MET A 329 15.49 -21.34 5.20
CA MET A 329 15.93 -20.27 6.09
C MET A 329 15.40 -20.47 7.53
N VAL A 330 14.12 -20.81 7.65
CA VAL A 330 13.49 -21.13 8.94
C VAL A 330 14.23 -22.28 9.63
N THR A 331 14.61 -23.32 8.89
CA THR A 331 15.35 -24.47 9.45
C THR A 331 16.70 -24.02 10.05
N VAL A 332 17.46 -23.20 9.33
CA VAL A 332 18.77 -22.70 9.79
C VAL A 332 18.63 -21.78 11.00
N LEU A 333 17.63 -20.89 10.99
CA LEU A 333 17.37 -20.00 12.12
C LEU A 333 16.96 -20.77 13.38
N LEU A 334 16.09 -21.78 13.25
CA LEU A 334 15.69 -22.63 14.38
C LEU A 334 16.86 -23.43 14.95
N GLN A 335 17.76 -23.93 14.10
CA GLN A 335 19.00 -24.60 14.56
C GLN A 335 19.94 -23.66 15.31
N SER A 336 19.83 -22.34 15.07
CA SER A 336 20.62 -21.31 15.75
C SER A 336 20.06 -20.94 17.14
N GLY A 337 18.96 -21.58 17.59
CA GLY A 337 18.42 -21.41 18.93
C GLY A 337 17.63 -20.11 19.16
N VAL A 338 17.15 -19.47 18.09
CA VAL A 338 16.30 -18.26 18.21
C VAL A 338 14.97 -18.59 18.89
N ASP A 339 14.40 -17.60 19.61
CA ASP A 339 13.09 -17.77 20.22
C ASP A 339 12.00 -17.91 19.14
N VAL A 340 11.41 -19.10 19.08
CA VAL A 340 10.37 -19.46 18.11
C VAL A 340 9.04 -18.74 18.37
N ASN A 341 8.81 -18.29 19.61
CA ASN A 341 7.60 -17.61 20.04
C ASN A 341 7.83 -16.11 20.28
N ALA A 342 8.95 -15.56 19.80
CA ALA A 342 9.22 -14.13 19.82
C ALA A 342 8.04 -13.35 19.21
N ARG A 343 7.84 -12.12 19.67
CA ARG A 343 6.74 -11.26 19.24
C ARG A 343 7.28 -9.94 18.76
N ASP A 344 6.85 -9.55 17.57
CA ASP A 344 7.15 -8.22 17.06
C ASP A 344 6.36 -7.12 17.80
N GLN A 345 6.58 -5.86 17.43
CA GLN A 345 5.89 -4.71 18.05
C GLN A 345 4.36 -4.74 17.84
N ASP A 346 3.86 -5.49 16.86
CA ASP A 346 2.44 -5.70 16.61
C ASP A 346 1.89 -6.91 17.40
N GLY A 347 2.74 -7.57 18.20
CA GLY A 347 2.41 -8.75 18.99
C GLY A 347 2.31 -10.03 18.16
N LEU A 348 2.73 -10.01 16.89
CA LEU A 348 2.62 -11.14 15.98
C LEU A 348 3.80 -12.09 16.19
N SER A 349 3.50 -13.39 16.24
CA SER A 349 4.52 -14.44 16.24
C SER A 349 4.93 -14.85 14.82
N PRO A 350 6.12 -15.44 14.62
CA PRO A 350 6.51 -16.03 13.35
C PRO A 350 5.48 -17.04 12.84
N LEU A 351 4.88 -17.84 13.74
CA LEU A 351 3.84 -18.81 13.40
C LEU A 351 2.60 -18.12 12.82
N LEU A 352 2.13 -17.03 13.44
CA LEU A 352 0.97 -16.29 12.93
C LEU A 352 1.26 -15.64 11.57
N LEU A 353 2.48 -15.13 11.36
CA LEU A 353 2.91 -14.60 10.05
C LEU A 353 2.91 -15.68 8.96
N ALA A 354 3.37 -16.89 9.28
CA ALA A 354 3.31 -18.03 8.36
C ALA A 354 1.87 -18.46 8.05
N VAL A 355 0.97 -18.43 9.04
CA VAL A 355 -0.47 -18.71 8.85
C VAL A 355 -1.11 -17.69 7.91
N ARG A 356 -0.87 -16.39 8.14
CA ARG A 356 -1.38 -15.32 7.27
C ARG A 356 -0.83 -15.40 5.85
N GLY A 357 0.42 -15.86 5.70
CA GLY A 357 1.08 -16.13 4.42
C GLY A 357 0.70 -17.45 3.75
N ARG A 358 -0.04 -18.34 4.44
CA ARG A 358 -0.44 -19.70 3.99
C ARG A 358 0.74 -20.65 3.72
N HIS A 359 1.88 -20.42 4.37
CA HIS A 359 3.12 -21.17 4.14
C HIS A 359 3.13 -22.48 4.94
N GLN A 360 2.47 -23.53 4.43
CA GLN A 360 2.27 -24.80 5.14
C GLN A 360 3.57 -25.45 5.63
N ASP A 361 4.61 -25.48 4.80
CA ASP A 361 5.89 -26.10 5.14
C ASP A 361 6.56 -25.37 6.32
N VAL A 362 6.48 -24.03 6.32
CA VAL A 362 6.99 -23.20 7.42
C VAL A 362 6.17 -23.40 8.69
N ILE A 363 4.84 -23.48 8.59
CA ILE A 363 3.96 -23.75 9.74
C ILE A 363 4.36 -25.09 10.38
N GLY A 364 4.57 -26.13 9.58
CA GLY A 364 5.02 -27.43 10.05
C GLY A 364 6.36 -27.37 10.77
N LEU A 365 7.36 -26.67 10.20
CA LEU A 365 8.68 -26.49 10.81
C LEU A 365 8.63 -25.74 12.14
N LEU A 366 7.89 -24.63 12.19
CA LEU A 366 7.73 -23.83 13.41
C LEU A 366 7.02 -24.62 14.52
N ARG A 367 5.96 -25.38 14.18
CA ARG A 367 5.25 -26.23 15.14
C ARG A 367 6.12 -27.37 15.66
N ALA A 368 6.92 -27.99 14.79
CA ALA A 368 7.89 -29.01 15.20
C ALA A 368 8.96 -28.45 16.16
N ALA A 369 9.30 -27.18 16.02
CA ALA A 369 10.20 -26.46 16.93
C ALA A 369 9.52 -25.88 18.19
N GLY A 370 8.23 -26.18 18.42
CA GLY A 370 7.51 -25.78 19.63
C GLY A 370 6.77 -24.44 19.54
N ALA A 371 6.58 -23.87 18.35
CA ALA A 371 5.76 -22.67 18.19
C ALA A 371 4.30 -22.93 18.58
N CYS A 372 3.66 -21.98 19.27
CA CYS A 372 2.24 -22.07 19.61
C CYS A 372 1.51 -20.75 19.36
N LEU A 373 0.23 -20.86 19.00
CA LEU A 373 -0.68 -19.71 18.98
C LEU A 373 -1.00 -19.31 20.42
N SER A 374 -0.86 -18.03 20.72
CA SER A 374 -1.23 -17.48 22.03
C SER A 374 -2.74 -17.34 22.16
N THR A 375 -3.20 -17.01 23.37
CA THR A 375 -4.61 -16.62 23.60
C THR A 375 -5.02 -15.40 22.76
N GLN A 376 -4.13 -14.42 22.59
CA GLN A 376 -4.37 -13.21 21.80
C GLN A 376 -4.51 -13.51 20.29
N ASP A 377 -3.74 -14.47 19.77
CA ASP A 377 -3.84 -14.89 18.36
C ASP A 377 -5.17 -15.60 18.08
N LEU A 378 -5.79 -16.15 19.13
CA LEU A 378 -7.01 -16.95 19.08
C LEU A 378 -8.28 -16.16 19.45
N GLU A 379 -8.18 -14.91 19.90
CA GLU A 379 -9.36 -14.10 20.30
C GLU A 379 -10.37 -13.95 19.15
N ASP A 380 -9.89 -13.71 17.93
CA ASP A 380 -10.71 -13.51 16.73
C ASP A 380 -10.65 -14.67 15.72
N SER A 381 -9.99 -15.78 16.06
CA SER A 381 -9.77 -16.89 15.14
C SER A 381 -11.10 -17.45 14.60
N GLY A 382 -12.14 -17.58 15.44
CA GLY A 382 -13.45 -18.06 15.01
C GLY A 382 -14.08 -17.22 13.89
N THR A 383 -13.97 -15.89 14.00
CA THR A 383 -14.47 -14.97 12.96
C THR A 383 -13.67 -15.11 11.66
N GLU A 384 -12.35 -15.24 11.77
CA GLU A 384 -11.47 -15.46 10.63
C GLU A 384 -11.74 -16.81 9.94
N LEU A 385 -11.92 -17.88 10.70
CA LEU A 385 -12.28 -19.21 10.19
C LEU A 385 -13.62 -19.20 9.44
N CYS A 386 -14.62 -18.52 10.01
CA CYS A 386 -15.91 -18.26 9.37
C CYS A 386 -15.76 -17.51 8.04
N ARG A 387 -14.90 -16.49 8.00
CA ARG A 387 -14.57 -15.74 6.78
C ARG A 387 -13.90 -16.63 5.73
N LEU A 388 -12.93 -17.44 6.11
CA LEU A 388 -12.25 -18.39 5.21
C LEU A 388 -13.23 -19.41 4.62
N ALA A 389 -14.12 -19.97 5.45
CA ALA A 389 -15.15 -20.90 5.02
C ALA A 389 -16.14 -20.28 4.00
N SER A 390 -16.59 -19.04 4.23
CA SER A 390 -17.45 -18.33 3.28
C SER A 390 -16.81 -18.12 1.90
N ARG A 391 -15.47 -17.98 1.86
CA ARG A 391 -14.69 -17.74 0.63
C ARG A 391 -14.22 -19.02 -0.05
N ALA A 392 -14.61 -20.20 0.45
CA ALA A 392 -14.11 -21.50 -0.01
C ALA A 392 -12.58 -21.65 0.12
N ASP A 393 -11.98 -20.99 1.13
CA ASP A 393 -10.54 -20.91 1.27
C ASP A 393 -9.96 -22.08 2.09
N LEU A 394 -9.77 -23.21 1.40
CA LEU A 394 -9.27 -24.44 2.02
C LEU A 394 -7.83 -24.32 2.52
N GLU A 395 -6.96 -23.62 1.79
CA GLU A 395 -5.55 -23.45 2.17
C GLU A 395 -5.40 -22.62 3.44
N GLY A 396 -6.20 -21.56 3.59
CA GLY A 396 -6.23 -20.77 4.82
C GLY A 396 -6.71 -21.61 6.02
N LEU A 397 -7.75 -22.42 5.84
CA LEU A 397 -8.25 -23.31 6.90
C LEU A 397 -7.20 -24.38 7.29
N ARG A 398 -6.48 -24.93 6.30
CA ARG A 398 -5.35 -25.85 6.55
C ARG A 398 -4.22 -25.18 7.30
N ALA A 399 -3.91 -23.91 6.99
CA ALA A 399 -2.86 -23.16 7.67
C ALA A 399 -3.19 -22.95 9.16
N TRP A 400 -4.41 -22.51 9.46
CA TRP A 400 -4.89 -22.37 10.84
C TRP A 400 -4.91 -23.72 11.59
N TRP A 401 -5.35 -24.79 10.93
CA TRP A 401 -5.30 -26.13 11.50
C TRP A 401 -3.88 -26.61 11.77
N GLY A 402 -2.97 -26.44 10.82
CA GLY A 402 -1.56 -26.80 10.94
C GLY A 402 -0.87 -26.06 12.08
N ALA A 403 -1.26 -24.81 12.33
CA ALA A 403 -0.77 -24.02 13.47
C ALA A 403 -1.38 -24.44 14.82
N GLY A 404 -2.35 -25.36 14.83
CA GLY A 404 -2.97 -25.90 16.05
C GLY A 404 -4.22 -25.15 16.52
N ALA A 405 -4.88 -24.37 15.67
CA ALA A 405 -6.13 -23.71 16.03
C ALA A 405 -7.33 -24.69 16.00
N ASP A 406 -8.28 -24.50 16.92
CA ASP A 406 -9.53 -25.25 16.91
C ASP A 406 -10.50 -24.67 15.86
N LEU A 407 -10.67 -25.38 14.74
CA LEU A 407 -11.57 -24.92 13.67
C LEU A 407 -13.06 -24.89 14.06
N ARG A 408 -13.41 -25.38 15.26
CA ARG A 408 -14.78 -25.36 15.79
C ARG A 408 -15.10 -24.08 16.55
N GLN A 409 -14.10 -23.23 16.80
CA GLN A 409 -14.31 -21.98 17.52
C GLN A 409 -15.35 -21.13 16.78
N PRO A 410 -16.46 -20.75 17.44
CA PRO A 410 -17.50 -19.96 16.79
C PRO A 410 -17.00 -18.55 16.54
N GLY A 411 -17.49 -17.93 15.46
CA GLY A 411 -17.33 -16.49 15.24
C GLY A 411 -18.17 -15.67 16.22
N TYR A 412 -18.06 -14.34 16.12
CA TYR A 412 -18.76 -13.39 16.99
C TYR A 412 -20.30 -13.53 16.98
N ASP A 413 -20.88 -14.10 15.92
CA ASP A 413 -22.32 -14.34 15.76
C ASP A 413 -22.76 -15.73 16.27
N GLY A 414 -21.86 -16.47 16.90
CA GLY A 414 -22.08 -17.82 17.41
C GLY A 414 -22.08 -18.91 16.32
N ARG A 415 -21.87 -18.57 15.05
CA ARG A 415 -21.80 -19.55 13.96
C ARG A 415 -20.40 -20.11 13.84
N SER A 416 -20.30 -21.40 13.55
CA SER A 416 -19.03 -22.06 13.23
C SER A 416 -18.72 -21.98 11.74
N ALA A 417 -17.43 -22.13 11.39
CA ALA A 417 -16.98 -22.18 10.01
C ALA A 417 -17.70 -23.25 9.18
N GLN A 418 -18.06 -24.38 9.81
CA GLN A 418 -18.83 -25.45 9.17
C GLN A 418 -20.23 -24.99 8.77
N LEU A 419 -20.98 -24.35 9.66
CA LEU A 419 -22.34 -23.87 9.37
C LEU A 419 -22.35 -22.87 8.22
N ILE A 420 -21.31 -22.04 8.13
CA ILE A 420 -21.15 -21.08 7.03
C ILE A 420 -20.78 -21.78 5.73
N ALA A 421 -19.88 -22.76 5.75
CA ALA A 421 -19.53 -23.55 4.57
C ALA A 421 -20.75 -24.31 4.00
N GLU A 422 -21.59 -24.87 4.88
CA GLU A 422 -22.84 -25.55 4.51
C GLU A 422 -23.86 -24.57 3.92
N ALA A 423 -24.03 -23.38 4.53
CA ALA A 423 -24.95 -22.36 4.04
C ALA A 423 -24.55 -21.78 2.66
N VAL A 424 -23.25 -21.69 2.38
CA VAL A 424 -22.73 -21.21 1.08
C VAL A 424 -22.66 -22.34 0.03
N GLY A 425 -22.69 -23.60 0.46
CA GLY A 425 -22.65 -24.77 -0.43
C GLY A 425 -21.24 -25.20 -0.85
N ASN A 426 -20.20 -24.86 -0.07
CA ASN A 426 -18.80 -25.18 -0.37
C ASN A 426 -18.45 -26.61 0.04
N LEU A 427 -18.73 -27.60 -0.81
CA LEU A 427 -18.60 -29.03 -0.49
C LEU A 427 -17.16 -29.44 -0.09
N ASP A 428 -16.13 -28.86 -0.70
CA ASP A 428 -14.72 -29.18 -0.38
C ASP A 428 -14.32 -28.72 1.03
N VAL A 429 -14.84 -27.56 1.46
CA VAL A 429 -14.61 -27.06 2.83
C VAL A 429 -15.42 -27.86 3.84
N VAL A 430 -16.67 -28.20 3.51
CA VAL A 430 -17.53 -29.03 4.38
C VAL A 430 -16.91 -30.41 4.61
N THR A 431 -16.48 -31.08 3.54
CA THR A 431 -15.81 -32.39 3.62
C THR A 431 -14.51 -32.32 4.41
N PHE A 432 -13.69 -31.27 4.22
CA PHE A 432 -12.49 -31.06 5.02
C PHE A 432 -12.82 -30.89 6.51
N LEU A 433 -13.74 -29.99 6.86
CA LEU A 433 -14.13 -29.76 8.26
C LEU A 433 -14.76 -30.99 8.91
N GLN A 434 -15.54 -31.77 8.17
CA GLN A 434 -16.13 -33.04 8.64
C GLN A 434 -15.06 -34.15 8.81
N SER A 435 -14.05 -34.19 7.94
CA SER A 435 -12.95 -35.16 8.06
C SER A 435 -12.18 -34.99 9.38
N LEU A 436 -12.06 -33.75 9.86
CA LEU A 436 -11.42 -33.43 11.14
C LEU A 436 -12.29 -33.83 12.35
N GLN A 437 -13.61 -33.95 12.19
CA GLN A 437 -14.50 -34.46 13.24
C GLN A 437 -14.38 -35.97 13.45
N HIS A 438 -14.16 -36.71 12.37
CA HIS A 438 -14.03 -38.17 12.40
C HIS A 438 -12.60 -38.63 12.73
N GLY A 439 -11.60 -37.75 12.61
CA GLY A 439 -10.18 -38.03 12.86
C GLY A 439 -9.73 -37.93 14.33
N ALA A 440 -10.55 -37.44 15.25
CA ALA A 440 -10.18 -37.26 16.67
C ALA A 440 -10.07 -38.58 17.48
N GLY A 441 -10.11 -39.74 16.83
CA GLY A 441 -10.05 -41.06 17.46
C GLY A 441 -8.70 -41.78 17.38
N VAL A 442 -7.72 -41.34 16.59
CA VAL A 442 -6.43 -42.05 16.46
C VAL A 442 -5.27 -41.07 16.24
N GLY A 443 -4.43 -40.87 17.25
CA GLY A 443 -3.12 -40.22 17.12
C GLY A 443 -2.86 -39.02 18.04
N ALA A 444 -3.01 -39.21 19.36
CA ALA A 444 -2.45 -38.27 20.33
C ALA A 444 -0.92 -38.43 20.38
N LEU A 445 -0.20 -37.40 19.93
CA LEU A 445 1.15 -37.08 20.41
C LEU A 445 1.09 -35.66 20.98
N GLY A 446 0.61 -35.57 22.23
CA GLY A 446 0.83 -34.39 23.06
C GLY A 446 2.22 -34.45 23.70
N PRO A 447 2.87 -33.30 23.97
CA PRO A 447 4.13 -33.30 24.69
C PRO A 447 3.88 -33.75 26.14
N ALA A 448 4.68 -34.70 26.59
CA ALA A 448 4.67 -35.18 27.97
C ALA A 448 5.13 -34.05 28.89
N ALA A 449 4.34 -33.78 29.93
CA ALA A 449 4.73 -32.95 31.05
C ALA A 449 5.69 -33.73 31.97
N SER A 450 6.90 -33.21 32.14
CA SER A 450 7.69 -33.24 33.37
C SER A 450 8.84 -32.24 33.27
#